data_AF-A0AAV8QG18-F1
#
_entry.id   AF-A0AAV8QG18-F1
#
_cell.length_a   1.000
_cell.length_b   1.000
_cell.length_c   1.000
_cell.angle_alpha   90.00
_cell.angle_beta   90.00
_cell.angle_gamma   90.00
#
_symmetry.space_group_name_H-M   'P 1'
#
loop_
_entity.id
_entity.type
_entity.pdbx_description
1 polymer ?
#
loop_
_entity_poly.entity_id
_entity_poly.type
_entity_poly.pdbx_seq_one_letter_code
_entity_poly.pdbx_strand_id
1 'polypeptide(L)'
;MATEAANGNNHVVTKKPPTPSPLRNSKFFQSNMRILVTGGAGFIGSHLVDKLMENEKNEVIVADNFFTGSKDNLRKWIGHPRFELIRHDITEPLLVEVDQIYHLACPASPIFYKHNPVKTIKTNVMGTMNMLGLAKRVGARILLTSTSEVYGDPLEHPQTEEYWGNVNPIGVRSCYDEGKRVAETLMFDYHRQHGIEIRIARIFNTYGPRMNIDDGRVVSNFIAQALRGESLTVQAPGTQTRSFCYVSDMVDGLIRLMEGENTGPINLGNPGEFTMMELAEVVKELIEPSISIKIVENTPDDPRQRKPNITKAKQLLGWEPKITLRQGLPLMEEDFKQRLGGFGRSSRRRVRPSEGLIKMVRVSVLNDALKSMYNAEKRGKRQVMIRPSSKVIIKFLLVMQKHGYIGEFEYVDDHRAGKIVVELNGRLNKCGVISPRFDVGVKEIEPWTARLLPSRQFGYIVLTTSAGIMDHEEARRKNVGGKDLKSQSTATLGHKLGTTYLMLTVI
;
A
#
# COMPACT_ATOMS: atom_id res chain seq x y z
N MET A 1 -33.11 -10.43 -52.41
CA MET A 1 -32.01 -9.48 -52.14
C MET A 1 -32.49 -8.60 -51.00
N ALA A 2 -31.97 -8.60 -49.78
CA ALA A 2 -30.72 -9.11 -49.23
C ALA A 2 -30.97 -9.48 -47.75
N THR A 3 -30.68 -10.71 -47.37
CA THR A 3 -30.59 -11.14 -45.97
C THR A 3 -29.62 -12.31 -45.91
N GLU A 4 -28.33 -12.01 -46.05
CA GLU A 4 -27.23 -12.93 -45.76
C GLU A 4 -25.93 -12.12 -45.77
N ALA A 5 -25.40 -11.82 -44.58
CA ALA A 5 -23.97 -11.62 -44.26
C ALA A 5 -23.84 -10.67 -43.06
N ALA A 6 -23.52 -11.24 -41.89
CA ALA A 6 -22.49 -10.76 -40.96
C ALA A 6 -22.67 -11.38 -39.56
N ASN A 7 -22.63 -12.72 -39.46
CA ASN A 7 -22.19 -13.37 -38.23
C ASN A 7 -20.95 -14.18 -38.59
N GLY A 8 -19.78 -13.54 -38.48
CA GLY A 8 -18.51 -14.22 -38.59
C GLY A 8 -18.40 -15.22 -37.44
N ASN A 9 -18.62 -16.50 -37.75
CA ASN A 9 -18.19 -17.62 -36.93
C ASN A 9 -16.66 -17.65 -36.91
N ASN A 10 -16.05 -16.75 -36.14
CA ASN A 10 -14.67 -16.90 -35.74
C ASN A 10 -14.63 -17.96 -34.65
N HIS A 11 -14.43 -19.22 -35.05
CA HIS A 11 -13.87 -20.23 -34.17
C HIS A 11 -12.49 -19.75 -33.71
N VAL A 12 -12.46 -18.94 -32.65
CA VAL A 12 -11.22 -18.62 -31.95
C VAL A 12 -10.77 -19.93 -31.32
N VAL A 13 -9.77 -20.56 -31.92
CA VAL A 13 -9.03 -21.67 -31.31
C VAL A 13 -8.41 -21.11 -30.04
N THR A 14 -9.10 -21.25 -28.91
CA THR A 14 -8.58 -20.89 -27.61
C THR A 14 -7.35 -21.77 -27.37
N LYS A 15 -6.15 -21.17 -27.41
CA LYS A 15 -4.93 -21.88 -27.02
C LYS A 15 -5.16 -22.45 -25.62
N LYS A 16 -4.85 -23.75 -25.45
CA LYS A 16 -4.91 -24.37 -24.12
C LYS A 16 -4.06 -23.53 -23.15
N PRO A 17 -4.51 -23.33 -21.90
CA PRO A 17 -3.73 -22.65 -20.88
C PRO A 17 -2.30 -23.20 -20.88
N PRO A 18 -1.27 -22.37 -20.70
CA PRO A 18 0.05 -22.90 -20.37
C PRO A 18 -0.11 -23.87 -19.21
N THR A 19 0.42 -25.08 -19.36
CA THR A 19 0.34 -26.07 -18.29
C THR A 19 0.98 -25.48 -17.04
N PRO A 20 0.33 -25.58 -15.87
CA PRO A 20 0.94 -25.19 -14.60
C PRO A 20 2.33 -25.82 -14.49
N SER A 21 3.25 -25.17 -13.77
CA SER A 21 4.61 -25.66 -13.59
C SER A 21 4.64 -27.19 -13.37
N PRO A 22 5.47 -27.96 -14.09
CA PRO A 22 5.57 -29.42 -13.94
C PRO A 22 5.83 -29.87 -12.49
N LEU A 23 6.40 -28.96 -11.68
CA LEU A 23 6.61 -29.14 -10.24
C LEU A 23 5.31 -29.36 -9.45
N ARG A 24 4.16 -28.88 -9.96
CA ARG A 24 2.84 -29.07 -9.34
C ARG A 24 2.45 -30.55 -9.19
N ASN A 25 3.00 -31.42 -10.06
CA ASN A 25 2.75 -32.87 -10.06
C ASN A 25 3.97 -33.69 -9.59
N SER A 26 5.02 -33.04 -9.09
CA SER A 26 6.22 -33.73 -8.62
C SER A 26 5.93 -34.48 -7.32
N LYS A 27 6.18 -35.79 -7.29
CA LYS A 27 6.02 -36.65 -6.10
C LYS A 27 7.07 -36.38 -5.00
N PHE A 28 8.10 -35.58 -5.29
CA PHE A 28 9.28 -35.40 -4.43
C PHE A 28 9.31 -34.06 -3.66
N PHE A 29 8.35 -33.16 -3.90
CA PHE A 29 8.20 -31.91 -3.16
C PHE A 29 6.90 -31.92 -2.36
N GLN A 30 6.93 -31.48 -1.10
CA GLN A 30 5.70 -31.03 -0.45
C GLN A 30 5.16 -29.88 -1.31
N SER A 31 4.03 -30.09 -1.98
CA SER A 31 3.46 -29.12 -2.91
C SER A 31 2.80 -27.97 -2.14
N ASN A 32 3.62 -27.10 -1.56
CA ASN A 32 3.12 -25.84 -1.04
C ASN A 32 2.55 -25.03 -2.21
N MET A 33 1.33 -24.54 -2.07
CA MET A 33 0.72 -23.61 -3.00
C MET A 33 1.39 -22.24 -2.83
N ARG A 34 2.09 -21.77 -3.87
CA ARG A 34 2.77 -20.46 -3.83
C ARG A 34 1.82 -19.39 -4.32
N ILE A 35 1.53 -18.42 -3.47
CA ILE A 35 0.47 -17.43 -3.70
C ILE A 35 1.07 -16.03 -3.65
N LEU A 36 0.95 -15.29 -4.75
CA LEU A 36 1.28 -13.87 -4.80
C LEU A 36 0.08 -13.02 -4.41
N VAL A 37 0.23 -12.12 -3.45
CA VAL A 37 -0.76 -11.08 -3.12
C VAL A 37 -0.17 -9.71 -3.42
N THR A 38 -0.54 -9.12 -4.54
CA THR A 38 -0.17 -7.72 -4.83
C THR A 38 -1.09 -6.78 -4.05
N GLY A 39 -0.55 -5.74 -3.41
CA GLY A 39 -1.35 -4.89 -2.52
C GLY A 39 -1.68 -5.56 -1.18
N GLY A 40 -0.93 -6.62 -0.82
CA GLY A 40 -1.17 -7.41 0.38
C GLY A 40 -0.92 -6.66 1.69
N ALA A 41 -0.23 -5.51 1.67
CA ALA A 41 -0.05 -4.67 2.86
C ALA A 41 -1.21 -3.67 3.08
N GLY A 42 -2.20 -3.66 2.18
CA GLY A 42 -3.42 -2.86 2.29
C GLY A 42 -4.46 -3.45 3.25
N PHE A 43 -5.63 -2.81 3.30
CA PHE A 43 -6.74 -3.21 4.16
C PHE A 43 -7.21 -4.65 3.88
N ILE A 44 -7.92 -4.90 2.77
CA ILE A 44 -8.42 -6.24 2.42
C ILE A 44 -7.25 -7.22 2.23
N GLY A 45 -6.16 -6.78 1.59
CA GLY A 45 -5.00 -7.61 1.30
C GLY A 45 -4.35 -8.23 2.54
N SER A 46 -4.24 -7.49 3.64
CA SER A 46 -3.61 -8.02 4.85
C SER A 46 -4.49 -9.05 5.56
N HIS A 47 -5.81 -8.91 5.51
CA HIS A 47 -6.74 -9.94 6.02
C HIS A 47 -6.73 -11.18 5.13
N LEU A 48 -6.61 -11.01 3.81
CA LEU A 48 -6.42 -12.12 2.88
C LEU A 48 -5.11 -12.87 3.18
N VAL A 49 -4.00 -12.16 3.36
CA VAL A 49 -2.71 -12.76 3.74
C VAL A 49 -2.85 -13.56 5.04
N ASP A 50 -3.51 -13.00 6.05
CA ASP A 50 -3.76 -13.71 7.31
C ASP A 50 -4.47 -15.04 7.08
N LYS A 51 -5.54 -15.01 6.27
CA LYS A 51 -6.34 -16.20 5.99
C LYS A 51 -5.60 -17.24 5.15
N LEU A 52 -4.78 -16.80 4.21
CA LEU A 52 -3.96 -17.69 3.39
C LEU A 52 -2.84 -18.35 4.22
N MET A 53 -2.24 -17.62 5.16
CA MET A 53 -1.18 -18.10 6.03
C MET A 53 -1.65 -19.11 7.09
N GLU A 54 -2.95 -19.12 7.43
CA GLU A 54 -3.56 -20.15 8.30
C GLU A 54 -3.50 -21.55 7.67
N ASN A 55 -3.44 -21.66 6.35
CA ASN A 55 -3.26 -22.94 5.67
C ASN A 55 -1.76 -23.26 5.60
N GLU A 56 -1.35 -24.33 6.29
CA GLU A 56 0.06 -24.72 6.39
C GLU A 56 0.70 -25.13 5.06
N LYS A 57 -0.11 -25.41 4.05
CA LYS A 57 0.34 -25.75 2.70
C LYS A 57 0.52 -24.52 1.81
N ASN A 58 0.32 -23.30 2.32
CA ASN A 58 0.51 -22.10 1.53
C ASN A 58 1.87 -21.46 1.83
N GLU A 59 2.51 -20.99 0.77
CA GLU A 59 3.63 -20.06 0.82
C GLU A 59 3.16 -18.73 0.21
N VAL A 60 3.20 -17.66 1.00
CA VAL A 60 2.59 -16.38 0.62
C VAL A 60 3.67 -15.34 0.36
N ILE A 61 3.67 -14.81 -0.85
CA ILE A 61 4.53 -13.71 -1.28
C ILE A 61 3.67 -12.46 -1.40
N VAL A 62 4.03 -11.38 -0.70
CA VAL A 62 3.36 -10.09 -0.81
C VAL A 62 4.22 -9.12 -1.62
N ALA A 63 3.62 -8.50 -2.64
CA ALA A 63 4.23 -7.40 -3.39
C ALA A 63 3.47 -6.09 -3.11
N ASP A 64 4.13 -5.11 -2.48
CA ASP A 64 3.51 -3.83 -2.13
C ASP A 64 4.53 -2.68 -2.17
N ASN A 65 4.14 -1.51 -2.70
CA ASN A 65 5.00 -0.33 -2.73
C ASN A 65 4.81 0.59 -1.50
N PHE A 66 3.85 0.27 -0.63
CA PHE A 66 3.44 1.02 0.56
C PHE A 66 2.92 2.42 0.24
N PHE A 67 2.31 2.64 -0.93
CA PHE A 67 1.68 3.92 -1.24
C PHE A 67 0.51 4.23 -0.29
N THR A 68 -0.39 3.25 -0.09
CA THR A 68 -1.49 3.33 0.89
C THR A 68 -1.48 2.18 1.90
N GLY A 69 -0.72 1.11 1.65
CA GLY A 69 -0.54 -0.01 2.57
C GLY A 69 0.46 0.30 3.68
N SER A 70 0.44 -0.50 4.74
CA SER A 70 1.40 -0.39 5.85
C SER A 70 2.06 -1.74 6.12
N LYS A 71 3.38 -1.71 6.33
CA LYS A 71 4.14 -2.90 6.74
C LYS A 71 3.66 -3.46 8.08
N ASP A 72 3.10 -2.61 8.95
CA ASP A 72 2.59 -3.04 10.25
C ASP A 72 1.41 -4.02 10.12
N ASN A 73 0.62 -3.91 9.06
CA ASN A 73 -0.48 -4.84 8.77
C ASN A 73 0.00 -6.29 8.57
N LEU A 74 1.27 -6.48 8.23
CA LEU A 74 1.91 -7.77 7.95
C LEU A 74 2.91 -8.17 9.04
N ARG A 75 3.04 -7.37 10.10
CA ARG A 75 4.11 -7.50 11.11
C ARG A 75 4.20 -8.90 11.69
N LYS A 76 3.06 -9.55 11.92
CA LYS A 76 3.00 -10.89 12.52
C LYS A 76 3.60 -12.01 11.66
N TRP A 77 3.73 -11.81 10.35
CA TRP A 77 4.28 -12.80 9.42
C TRP A 77 5.74 -12.56 9.04
N ILE A 78 6.30 -11.39 9.37
CA ILE A 78 7.70 -11.08 9.05
C ILE A 78 8.63 -12.06 9.76
N GLY A 79 9.42 -12.81 9.00
CA GLY A 79 10.35 -13.83 9.49
C GLY A 79 9.76 -15.25 9.52
N HIS A 80 8.48 -15.43 9.21
CA HIS A 80 7.90 -16.75 9.05
C HIS A 80 8.46 -17.44 7.78
N PRO A 81 8.86 -18.72 7.82
CA PRO A 81 9.56 -19.38 6.71
C PRO A 81 8.74 -19.52 5.41
N ARG A 82 7.40 -19.48 5.52
CA ARG A 82 6.46 -19.52 4.38
C ARG A 82 5.96 -18.13 3.93
N PHE A 83 6.58 -17.06 4.41
CA PHE A 83 6.14 -15.69 4.11
C PHE A 83 7.28 -14.84 3.56
N GLU A 84 7.04 -14.21 2.42
CA GLU A 84 7.95 -13.24 1.82
C GLU A 84 7.25 -11.90 1.58
N LEU A 85 7.97 -10.80 1.84
CA LEU A 85 7.51 -9.45 1.56
C LEU A 85 8.49 -8.74 0.62
N ILE A 86 8.03 -8.47 -0.59
CA ILE A 86 8.76 -7.76 -1.64
C ILE A 86 8.22 -6.34 -1.71
N ARG A 87 9.09 -5.36 -1.46
CA ARG A 87 8.76 -3.95 -1.72
C ARG A 87 8.84 -3.71 -3.23
N HIS A 88 7.69 -3.72 -3.90
CA HIS A 88 7.63 -3.67 -5.37
C HIS A 88 6.46 -2.83 -5.86
N ASP A 89 6.68 -2.07 -6.92
CA ASP A 89 5.61 -1.38 -7.63
C ASP A 89 5.22 -2.19 -8.87
N ILE A 90 3.96 -2.61 -8.93
CA ILE A 90 3.47 -3.49 -10.00
C ILE A 90 3.53 -2.86 -11.39
N THR A 91 3.74 -1.53 -11.52
CA THR A 91 4.00 -0.92 -12.83
C THR A 91 5.32 -1.38 -13.44
N GLU A 92 6.20 -1.96 -12.63
CA GLU A 92 7.43 -2.60 -13.07
C GLU A 92 7.26 -4.13 -13.14
N PRO A 93 7.93 -4.82 -14.09
CA PRO A 93 7.89 -6.28 -14.18
C PRO A 93 8.34 -6.97 -12.89
N LEU A 94 7.67 -8.08 -12.53
CA LEU A 94 8.02 -8.94 -11.39
C LEU A 94 8.28 -10.37 -11.87
N LEU A 95 9.41 -10.93 -11.42
CA LEU A 95 9.86 -12.27 -11.78
C LEU A 95 9.86 -13.17 -10.54
N VAL A 96 8.74 -13.87 -10.32
CA VAL A 96 8.57 -14.86 -9.25
C VAL A 96 7.83 -16.08 -9.81
N GLU A 97 8.02 -17.24 -9.17
CA GLU A 97 7.34 -18.49 -9.52
C GLU A 97 6.18 -18.74 -8.54
N VAL A 98 4.95 -18.65 -9.03
CA VAL A 98 3.74 -18.77 -8.22
C VAL A 98 2.65 -19.53 -8.95
N ASP A 99 1.71 -20.09 -8.19
CA ASP A 99 0.62 -20.92 -8.69
C ASP A 99 -0.71 -20.12 -8.73
N GLN A 100 -0.86 -19.16 -7.81
CA GLN A 100 -2.01 -18.24 -7.76
C GLN A 100 -1.57 -16.79 -7.55
N ILE A 101 -2.32 -15.85 -8.14
CA ILE A 101 -2.11 -14.41 -8.00
C ILE A 101 -3.41 -13.75 -7.56
N TYR A 102 -3.43 -13.18 -6.36
CA TYR A 102 -4.46 -12.25 -5.93
C TYR A 102 -4.03 -10.81 -6.23
N HIS A 103 -4.68 -10.20 -7.22
CA HIS A 103 -4.35 -8.88 -7.72
C HIS A 103 -5.19 -7.78 -7.02
N LEU A 104 -4.67 -7.22 -5.93
CA LEU A 104 -5.32 -6.18 -5.11
C LEU A 104 -4.66 -4.80 -5.19
N ALA A 105 -3.47 -4.69 -5.78
CA ALA A 105 -2.72 -3.45 -5.81
C ALA A 105 -3.40 -2.35 -6.66
N CYS A 106 -4.11 -1.45 -6.00
CA CYS A 106 -4.65 -0.21 -6.56
C CYS A 106 -5.11 0.69 -5.38
N PRO A 107 -4.86 2.01 -5.39
CA PRO A 107 -5.44 2.90 -4.39
C PRO A 107 -6.97 2.89 -4.50
N ALA A 108 -7.68 2.63 -3.39
CA ALA A 108 -9.12 2.35 -3.41
C ALA A 108 -10.01 3.51 -2.91
N SER A 109 -9.48 4.41 -2.06
CA SER A 109 -10.25 5.56 -1.58
C SER A 109 -10.19 6.73 -2.58
N PRO A 110 -11.31 7.48 -2.74
CA PRO A 110 -11.35 8.70 -3.54
C PRO A 110 -10.27 9.72 -3.21
N ILE A 111 -9.87 9.84 -1.95
CA ILE A 111 -8.82 10.77 -1.55
C ILE A 111 -7.49 10.35 -2.18
N PHE A 112 -7.15 9.06 -2.13
CA PHE A 112 -5.86 8.56 -2.59
C PHE A 112 -5.79 8.39 -4.10
N TYR A 113 -6.84 7.88 -4.76
CA TYR A 113 -6.77 7.66 -6.20
C TYR A 113 -6.86 8.99 -6.98
N LYS A 114 -7.52 10.02 -6.45
CA LYS A 114 -7.55 11.37 -7.03
C LYS A 114 -6.28 12.17 -6.75
N HIS A 115 -5.50 11.81 -5.72
CA HIS A 115 -4.25 12.48 -5.40
C HIS A 115 -3.23 12.39 -6.53
N ASN A 116 -3.17 11.24 -7.22
CA ASN A 116 -2.31 11.05 -8.39
C ASN A 116 -3.02 10.21 -9.45
N PRO A 117 -3.92 10.83 -10.26
CA PRO A 117 -4.75 10.11 -11.22
C PRO A 117 -3.92 9.41 -12.30
N VAL A 118 -2.78 9.99 -12.68
CA VAL A 118 -1.85 9.39 -13.65
C VAL A 118 -1.22 8.11 -13.08
N LYS A 119 -0.83 8.11 -11.80
CA LYS A 119 -0.32 6.88 -11.17
C LYS A 119 -1.42 5.85 -11.00
N THR A 120 -2.63 6.25 -10.60
CA THR A 120 -3.79 5.36 -10.46
C THR A 120 -4.07 4.61 -11.78
N ILE A 121 -4.17 5.32 -12.91
CA ILE A 121 -4.45 4.67 -14.19
C ILE A 121 -3.28 3.78 -14.64
N LYS A 122 -2.02 4.21 -14.43
CA LYS A 122 -0.84 3.38 -14.71
C LYS A 122 -0.83 2.09 -13.89
N THR A 123 -1.17 2.17 -12.61
CA THR A 123 -1.25 1.00 -11.72
C THR A 123 -2.33 0.03 -12.19
N ASN A 124 -3.52 0.51 -12.60
CA ASN A 124 -4.56 -0.36 -13.13
C ASN A 124 -4.20 -0.96 -14.50
N VAL A 125 -3.60 -0.20 -15.42
CA VAL A 125 -3.29 -0.68 -16.78
C VAL A 125 -1.99 -1.47 -16.80
N MET A 126 -0.85 -0.80 -16.59
CA MET A 126 0.48 -1.42 -16.68
C MET A 126 0.65 -2.50 -15.61
N GLY A 127 0.12 -2.24 -14.41
CA GLY A 127 0.17 -3.20 -13.33
C GLY A 127 -0.58 -4.50 -13.63
N THR A 128 -1.80 -4.41 -14.15
CA THR A 128 -2.58 -5.58 -14.59
C THR A 128 -1.88 -6.30 -15.75
N MET A 129 -1.36 -5.57 -16.74
CA MET A 129 -0.60 -6.16 -17.85
C MET A 129 0.63 -6.94 -17.37
N ASN A 130 1.39 -6.39 -16.41
CA ASN A 130 2.56 -7.07 -15.84
C ASN A 130 2.17 -8.34 -15.07
N MET A 131 1.09 -8.30 -14.27
CA MET A 131 0.62 -9.46 -13.52
C MET A 131 0.04 -10.54 -14.42
N LEU A 132 -0.68 -10.16 -15.48
CA LEU A 132 -1.13 -11.09 -16.52
C LEU A 132 0.04 -11.68 -17.32
N GLY A 133 1.08 -10.89 -17.59
CA GLY A 133 2.33 -11.37 -18.19
C GLY A 133 3.06 -12.39 -17.31
N LEU A 134 3.10 -12.14 -16.00
CA LEU A 134 3.59 -13.10 -15.00
C LEU A 134 2.72 -14.38 -15.01
N ALA A 135 1.39 -14.24 -14.89
CA ALA A 135 0.46 -15.37 -14.88
C ALA A 135 0.63 -16.26 -16.12
N LYS A 136 0.75 -15.65 -17.30
CA LYS A 136 1.03 -16.32 -18.57
C LYS A 136 2.33 -17.11 -18.53
N ARG A 137 3.41 -16.51 -18.00
CA ARG A 137 4.76 -17.09 -18.01
C ARG A 137 4.84 -18.35 -17.15
N VAL A 138 4.21 -18.32 -15.97
CA VAL A 138 4.33 -19.40 -14.97
C VAL A 138 3.12 -20.33 -14.93
N GLY A 139 2.06 -20.02 -15.69
CA GLY A 139 0.81 -20.78 -15.70
C GLY A 139 -0.03 -20.59 -14.44
N ALA A 140 0.06 -19.41 -13.79
CA ALA A 140 -0.70 -19.12 -12.58
C ALA A 140 -2.16 -18.77 -12.89
N ARG A 141 -3.07 -19.16 -11.98
CA ARG A 141 -4.43 -18.61 -11.93
C ARG A 141 -4.39 -17.22 -11.31
N ILE A 142 -5.11 -16.25 -11.88
CA ILE A 142 -5.11 -14.86 -11.41
C ILE A 142 -6.51 -14.36 -11.10
N LEU A 143 -6.67 -13.77 -9.92
CA LEU A 143 -7.88 -13.09 -9.49
C LEU A 143 -7.67 -11.58 -9.49
N LEU A 144 -8.50 -10.85 -10.24
CA LEU A 144 -8.59 -9.40 -10.18
C LEU A 144 -9.64 -8.97 -9.16
N THR A 145 -9.26 -8.09 -8.24
CA THR A 145 -10.22 -7.33 -7.45
C THR A 145 -10.67 -6.10 -8.24
N SER A 146 -11.79 -6.25 -8.94
CA SER A 146 -12.52 -5.15 -9.54
C SER A 146 -13.38 -4.45 -8.47
N THR A 147 -14.34 -3.65 -8.87
CA THR A 147 -15.08 -2.72 -8.01
C THR A 147 -16.49 -2.53 -8.51
N SER A 148 -17.42 -2.18 -7.61
CA SER A 148 -18.76 -1.74 -8.03
C SER A 148 -18.77 -0.40 -8.77
N GLU A 149 -17.67 0.37 -8.74
CA GLU A 149 -17.53 1.60 -9.54
C GLU A 149 -17.55 1.34 -11.05
N VAL A 150 -17.32 0.10 -11.52
CA VAL A 150 -17.48 -0.25 -12.95
C VAL A 150 -18.91 -0.07 -13.45
N TYR A 151 -19.88 -0.05 -12.53
CA TYR A 151 -21.28 0.24 -12.80
C TYR A 151 -21.59 1.75 -12.86
N GLY A 152 -20.70 2.60 -12.33
CA GLY A 152 -20.81 4.06 -12.37
C GLY A 152 -21.95 4.63 -11.51
N ASP A 153 -22.78 5.47 -12.14
CA ASP A 153 -24.06 5.94 -11.60
C ASP A 153 -25.19 5.12 -12.24
N PRO A 154 -25.51 3.94 -11.67
CA PRO A 154 -26.30 2.93 -12.34
C PRO A 154 -27.75 3.38 -12.57
N LEU A 155 -28.30 2.98 -13.71
CA LEU A 155 -29.72 3.17 -14.05
C LEU A 155 -30.60 1.98 -13.62
N GLU A 156 -29.98 0.93 -13.07
CA GLU A 156 -30.62 -0.32 -12.62
C GLU A 156 -30.32 -0.59 -11.14
N HIS A 157 -31.29 -1.15 -10.42
CA HIS A 157 -31.18 -1.48 -9.00
C HIS A 157 -31.96 -2.75 -8.65
N PRO A 158 -31.35 -3.80 -8.04
CA PRO A 158 -29.92 -3.93 -7.72
C PRO A 158 -29.04 -4.09 -8.96
N GLN A 159 -27.73 -3.89 -8.80
CA GLN A 159 -26.77 -4.07 -9.89
C GLN A 159 -26.41 -5.56 -10.05
N THR A 160 -26.71 -6.15 -11.20
CA THR A 160 -26.27 -7.50 -11.57
C THR A 160 -24.98 -7.46 -12.39
N GLU A 161 -24.29 -8.59 -12.52
CA GLU A 161 -23.03 -8.67 -13.26
C GLU A 161 -23.17 -8.45 -14.77
N GLU A 162 -24.37 -8.61 -15.32
CA GLU A 162 -24.72 -8.35 -16.72
C GLU A 162 -24.78 -6.86 -17.07
N TYR A 163 -25.01 -5.99 -16.07
CA TYR A 163 -25.11 -4.56 -16.31
C TYR A 163 -23.77 -3.96 -16.76
N TRP A 164 -23.78 -3.22 -17.87
CA TRP A 164 -22.56 -2.68 -18.49
C TRP A 164 -21.98 -1.46 -17.77
N GLY A 165 -22.78 -0.80 -16.93
CA GLY A 165 -22.41 0.42 -16.23
C GLY A 165 -22.71 1.70 -17.00
N ASN A 166 -22.93 2.78 -16.24
CA ASN A 166 -23.11 4.14 -16.73
C ASN A 166 -22.00 5.02 -16.14
N VAL A 167 -20.84 5.03 -16.81
CA VAL A 167 -19.60 5.64 -16.33
C VAL A 167 -19.21 6.80 -17.24
N ASN A 168 -18.84 7.93 -16.65
CA ASN A 168 -18.26 9.05 -17.38
C ASN A 168 -16.76 8.77 -17.61
N PRO A 169 -16.28 8.68 -18.86
CA PRO A 169 -14.89 8.31 -19.14
C PRO A 169 -13.87 9.43 -18.92
N ILE A 170 -14.31 10.69 -18.79
CA ILE A 170 -13.44 11.87 -18.65
C ILE A 170 -13.66 12.64 -17.34
N GLY A 171 -14.48 12.09 -16.44
CA GLY A 171 -14.72 12.65 -15.11
C GLY A 171 -13.50 12.55 -14.20
N VAL A 172 -13.54 13.30 -13.09
CA VAL A 172 -12.43 13.33 -12.10
C VAL A 172 -12.19 11.99 -11.39
N ARG A 173 -13.13 11.05 -11.49
CA ARG A 173 -13.04 9.69 -10.94
C ARG A 173 -12.58 8.65 -11.96
N SER A 174 -12.58 8.99 -13.25
CA SER A 174 -12.37 8.03 -14.34
C SER A 174 -11.01 7.34 -14.31
N CYS A 175 -9.99 7.97 -13.73
CA CYS A 175 -8.68 7.32 -13.53
C CYS A 175 -8.75 5.99 -12.74
N TYR A 176 -9.74 5.86 -11.85
CA TYR A 176 -10.04 4.64 -11.11
C TYR A 176 -11.12 3.82 -11.83
N ASP A 177 -12.23 4.44 -12.21
CA ASP A 177 -13.40 3.74 -12.77
C ASP A 177 -13.06 3.08 -14.12
N GLU A 178 -12.54 3.85 -15.07
CA GLU A 178 -12.08 3.31 -16.36
C GLU A 178 -10.85 2.43 -16.20
N GLY A 179 -9.98 2.72 -15.22
CA GLY A 179 -8.85 1.88 -14.88
C GLY A 179 -9.27 0.46 -14.49
N LYS A 180 -10.31 0.32 -13.67
CA LYS A 180 -10.85 -0.98 -13.28
C LYS A 180 -11.62 -1.66 -14.42
N ARG A 181 -12.36 -0.91 -15.23
CA ARG A 181 -13.04 -1.43 -16.43
C ARG A 181 -12.05 -2.02 -17.44
N VAL A 182 -10.99 -1.28 -17.78
CA VAL A 182 -9.96 -1.78 -18.71
C VAL A 182 -9.17 -2.95 -18.11
N ALA A 183 -8.99 -3.00 -16.78
CA ALA A 183 -8.39 -4.16 -16.14
C ALA A 183 -9.26 -5.43 -16.32
N GLU A 184 -10.59 -5.34 -16.23
CA GLU A 184 -11.48 -6.47 -16.56
C GLU A 184 -11.34 -6.88 -18.03
N THR A 185 -11.27 -5.91 -18.95
CA THR A 185 -11.04 -6.17 -20.38
C THR A 185 -9.74 -6.94 -20.60
N LEU A 186 -8.63 -6.49 -20.00
CA LEU A 186 -7.32 -7.14 -20.10
C LEU A 186 -7.36 -8.59 -19.59
N MET A 187 -8.04 -8.85 -18.45
CA MET A 187 -8.18 -10.22 -17.92
C MET A 187 -8.85 -11.12 -18.96
N PHE A 188 -9.97 -10.69 -19.54
CA PHE A 188 -10.70 -11.47 -20.53
C PHE A 188 -9.96 -11.63 -21.87
N ASP A 189 -9.21 -10.62 -22.31
CA ASP A 189 -8.38 -10.71 -23.52
C ASP A 189 -7.28 -11.75 -23.35
N TYR A 190 -6.57 -11.73 -22.22
CA TYR A 190 -5.55 -12.72 -21.89
C TYR A 190 -6.16 -14.13 -21.73
N HIS A 191 -7.36 -14.25 -21.17
CA HIS A 191 -8.07 -15.51 -21.11
C HIS A 191 -8.40 -16.06 -22.51
N ARG A 192 -9.04 -15.25 -23.38
CA ARG A 192 -9.41 -15.67 -24.75
C ARG A 192 -8.19 -16.00 -25.62
N GLN A 193 -7.14 -15.19 -25.53
CA GLN A 193 -5.98 -15.29 -26.42
C GLN A 193 -4.93 -16.32 -25.93
N HIS A 194 -4.81 -16.50 -24.62
CA HIS A 194 -3.73 -17.30 -24.01
C HIS A 194 -4.22 -18.40 -23.07
N GLY A 195 -5.54 -18.54 -22.87
CA GLY A 195 -6.13 -19.58 -22.04
C GLY A 195 -5.88 -19.39 -20.54
N ILE A 196 -5.39 -18.24 -20.09
CA ILE A 196 -5.05 -18.01 -18.68
C ILE A 196 -6.30 -18.14 -17.81
N GLU A 197 -6.20 -18.87 -16.70
CA GLU A 197 -7.30 -18.97 -15.75
C GLU A 197 -7.46 -17.66 -14.97
N ILE A 198 -8.56 -16.97 -15.24
CA ILE A 198 -8.88 -15.68 -14.62
C ILE A 198 -10.04 -15.80 -13.64
N ARG A 199 -10.08 -14.93 -12.64
CA ARG A 199 -11.22 -14.71 -11.75
C ARG A 199 -11.42 -13.20 -11.59
N ILE A 200 -12.66 -12.72 -11.59
CA ILE A 200 -12.94 -11.28 -11.41
C ILE A 200 -13.97 -11.12 -10.29
N ALA A 201 -13.55 -10.47 -9.19
CA ALA A 201 -14.43 -10.09 -8.10
C ALA A 201 -14.81 -8.60 -8.24
N ARG A 202 -16.09 -8.30 -8.45
CA ARG A 202 -16.60 -6.92 -8.37
C ARG A 202 -16.97 -6.64 -6.91
N ILE A 203 -16.03 -6.01 -6.21
CA ILE A 203 -16.14 -5.76 -4.77
C ILE A 203 -17.03 -4.54 -4.50
N PHE A 204 -18.01 -4.69 -3.62
CA PHE A 204 -18.80 -3.59 -3.07
C PHE A 204 -18.18 -3.09 -1.75
N ASN A 205 -18.70 -1.98 -1.24
CA ASN A 205 -18.14 -1.29 -0.06
C ASN A 205 -17.86 -2.28 1.08
N THR A 206 -16.58 -2.36 1.45
CA THR A 206 -16.06 -3.24 2.48
C THR A 206 -15.50 -2.43 3.63
N TYR A 207 -15.72 -2.86 4.86
CA TYR A 207 -15.27 -2.19 6.10
C TYR A 207 -14.72 -3.20 7.12
N GLY A 208 -13.93 -2.72 8.08
CA GLY A 208 -13.33 -3.54 9.13
C GLY A 208 -11.98 -3.01 9.64
N PRO A 209 -11.33 -3.76 10.55
CA PRO A 209 -10.01 -3.43 11.10
C PRO A 209 -8.93 -3.19 10.02
N ARG A 210 -7.91 -2.39 10.30
CA ARG A 210 -6.81 -2.00 9.37
C ARG A 210 -7.21 -1.12 8.19
N MET A 211 -8.49 -0.78 8.05
CA MET A 211 -8.92 0.29 7.15
C MET A 211 -8.25 1.61 7.60
N ASN A 212 -7.92 2.48 6.65
CA ASN A 212 -7.30 3.76 7.01
C ASN A 212 -8.32 4.59 7.83
N ILE A 213 -7.86 5.27 8.89
CA ILE A 213 -8.73 6.07 9.75
C ILE A 213 -9.23 7.29 8.97
N ASP A 214 -8.34 7.90 8.18
CA ASP A 214 -8.64 9.03 7.31
C ASP A 214 -8.87 8.57 5.86
N ASP A 215 -9.50 7.39 5.70
CA ASP A 215 -9.82 6.84 4.38
C ASP A 215 -10.82 7.74 3.62
N GLY A 216 -11.64 8.52 4.32
CA GLY A 216 -12.61 9.43 3.71
C GLY A 216 -13.93 8.78 3.30
N ARG A 217 -14.06 7.45 3.43
CA ARG A 217 -15.34 6.74 3.29
C ARG A 217 -16.19 6.90 4.56
N VAL A 218 -17.52 6.77 4.41
CA VAL A 218 -18.49 7.13 5.46
C VAL A 218 -18.31 6.35 6.76
N VAL A 219 -18.12 5.03 6.72
CA VAL A 219 -17.98 4.20 7.94
C VAL A 219 -16.73 4.58 8.73
N SER A 220 -15.57 4.75 8.07
CA SER A 220 -14.34 5.18 8.74
C SER A 220 -14.47 6.59 9.32
N ASN A 221 -15.11 7.51 8.58
CA ASN A 221 -15.29 8.89 9.04
C ASN A 221 -16.19 8.95 10.27
N PHE A 222 -17.30 8.21 10.29
CA PHE A 222 -18.20 8.19 11.44
C PHE A 222 -17.55 7.60 12.68
N ILE A 223 -16.83 6.48 12.55
CA ILE A 223 -16.09 5.91 13.68
C ILE A 223 -14.99 6.88 14.14
N ALA A 224 -14.25 7.51 13.23
CA ALA A 224 -13.20 8.47 13.58
C ALA A 224 -13.77 9.71 14.28
N GLN A 225 -14.89 10.26 13.80
CA GLN A 225 -15.62 11.36 14.42
C GLN A 225 -16.10 10.97 15.82
N ALA A 226 -16.70 9.78 15.96
CA ALA A 226 -17.14 9.23 17.24
C ALA A 226 -16.00 9.14 18.25
N LEU A 227 -14.87 8.56 17.85
CA LEU A 227 -13.70 8.42 18.71
C LEU A 227 -13.01 9.75 19.06
N ARG A 228 -13.18 10.79 18.24
CA ARG A 228 -12.67 12.15 18.49
C ARG A 228 -13.65 13.03 19.27
N GLY A 229 -14.88 12.56 19.51
CA GLY A 229 -15.95 13.35 20.13
C GLY A 229 -16.50 14.44 19.20
N GLU A 230 -16.38 14.27 17.88
CA GLU A 230 -16.87 15.19 16.86
C GLU A 230 -18.25 14.75 16.35
N SER A 231 -19.16 15.68 16.05
CA SER A 231 -20.49 15.34 15.53
C SER A 231 -20.43 14.47 14.26
N LEU A 232 -21.29 13.45 14.19
CA LEU A 232 -21.43 12.61 12.99
C LEU A 232 -22.03 13.43 11.86
N THR A 233 -21.32 13.54 10.75
CA THR A 233 -21.69 14.45 9.66
C THR A 233 -22.48 13.74 8.57
N VAL A 234 -23.81 13.89 8.55
CA VAL A 234 -24.69 13.28 7.55
C VAL A 234 -25.06 14.30 6.48
N GLN A 235 -24.84 13.97 5.20
CA GLN A 235 -25.27 14.83 4.11
C GLN A 235 -26.79 14.74 3.89
N ALA A 236 -27.46 15.88 3.79
CA ALA A 236 -28.89 15.96 3.52
C ALA A 236 -29.25 15.29 2.18
N PRO A 237 -30.40 14.60 2.08
CA PRO A 237 -31.40 14.38 3.12
C PRO A 237 -31.10 13.20 4.06
N GLY A 238 -29.97 12.49 3.90
CA GLY A 238 -29.62 11.31 4.71
C GLY A 238 -30.29 10.00 4.27
N THR A 239 -31.12 10.04 3.22
CA THR A 239 -31.88 8.89 2.67
C THR A 239 -31.09 8.07 1.65
N GLN A 240 -29.92 8.53 1.22
CA GLN A 240 -29.04 7.79 0.32
C GLN A 240 -28.59 6.48 0.98
N THR A 241 -28.73 5.37 0.25
CA THR A 241 -28.46 4.04 0.78
C THR A 241 -27.08 3.55 0.37
N ARG A 242 -26.47 2.74 1.25
CA ARG A 242 -25.25 1.98 0.96
C ARG A 242 -25.35 0.59 1.57
N SER A 243 -24.75 -0.36 0.88
CA SER A 243 -24.44 -1.68 1.42
C SER A 243 -23.04 -1.72 2.04
N PHE A 244 -22.85 -2.49 3.13
CA PHE A 244 -21.53 -2.68 3.75
C PHE A 244 -21.23 -4.17 4.00
N CYS A 245 -20.15 -4.66 3.39
CA CYS A 245 -19.65 -6.02 3.59
C CYS A 245 -18.51 -6.00 4.61
N TYR A 246 -18.53 -6.89 5.59
CA TYR A 246 -17.44 -6.99 6.55
C TYR A 246 -16.23 -7.70 5.93
N VAL A 247 -15.02 -7.27 6.28
CA VAL A 247 -13.78 -7.71 5.61
C VAL A 247 -13.55 -9.22 5.64
N SER A 248 -13.94 -9.93 6.71
CA SER A 248 -13.76 -11.39 6.76
C SER A 248 -14.67 -12.11 5.76
N ASP A 249 -15.90 -11.63 5.56
CA ASP A 249 -16.81 -12.19 4.56
C ASP A 249 -16.28 -11.92 3.15
N MET A 250 -15.74 -10.72 2.91
CA MET A 250 -15.09 -10.38 1.66
C MET A 250 -13.90 -11.30 1.35
N VAL A 251 -13.02 -11.53 2.32
CA VAL A 251 -11.87 -12.45 2.17
C VAL A 251 -12.32 -13.88 1.88
N ASP A 252 -13.35 -14.38 2.58
CA ASP A 252 -13.92 -15.71 2.30
C ASP A 252 -14.45 -15.80 0.86
N GLY A 253 -15.14 -14.76 0.38
CA GLY A 253 -15.63 -14.69 -1.00
C GLY A 253 -14.51 -14.69 -2.04
N LEU A 254 -13.42 -13.95 -1.79
CA LEU A 254 -12.24 -13.94 -2.66
C LEU A 254 -11.56 -15.30 -2.75
N ILE A 255 -11.42 -16.01 -1.62
CA ILE A 255 -10.81 -17.33 -1.59
C ILE A 255 -11.69 -18.35 -2.33
N ARG A 256 -13.01 -18.37 -2.06
CA ARG A 256 -13.95 -19.24 -2.76
C ARG A 256 -13.97 -19.00 -4.27
N LEU A 257 -13.91 -17.74 -4.70
CA LEU A 257 -13.86 -17.39 -6.11
C LEU A 257 -12.55 -17.87 -6.76
N MET A 258 -11.40 -17.74 -6.07
CA MET A 258 -10.13 -18.25 -6.56
C MET A 258 -10.17 -19.76 -6.77
N GLU A 259 -10.71 -20.51 -5.81
CA GLU A 259 -10.76 -21.97 -5.84
C GLU A 259 -11.81 -22.52 -6.82
N GLY A 260 -12.91 -21.79 -7.02
CA GLY A 260 -13.99 -22.17 -7.95
C GLY A 260 -13.56 -22.15 -9.42
N GLU A 261 -14.42 -22.67 -10.30
CA GLU A 261 -14.13 -22.83 -11.75
C GLU A 261 -14.57 -21.63 -12.61
N ASN A 262 -15.47 -20.79 -12.11
CA ASN A 262 -16.06 -19.68 -12.87
C ASN A 262 -15.05 -18.57 -13.15
N THR A 263 -14.96 -18.10 -14.39
CA THR A 263 -14.06 -17.01 -14.80
C THR A 263 -14.46 -15.63 -14.26
N GLY A 264 -15.74 -15.46 -13.89
CA GLY A 264 -16.32 -14.19 -13.45
C GLY A 264 -16.89 -13.35 -14.61
N PRO A 265 -17.28 -12.10 -14.36
CA PRO A 265 -17.27 -11.40 -13.08
C PRO A 265 -18.31 -11.92 -12.08
N ILE A 266 -18.02 -11.81 -10.78
CA ILE A 266 -18.92 -12.13 -9.66
C ILE A 266 -18.98 -10.94 -8.70
N ASN A 267 -20.18 -10.49 -8.34
CA ASN A 267 -20.40 -9.48 -7.31
C ASN A 267 -20.14 -10.08 -5.93
N LEU A 268 -19.23 -9.45 -5.18
CA LEU A 268 -19.01 -9.73 -3.76
C LEU A 268 -19.40 -8.50 -2.95
N GLY A 269 -20.37 -8.67 -2.06
CA GLY A 269 -20.90 -7.58 -1.25
C GLY A 269 -22.01 -8.04 -0.32
N ASN A 270 -22.59 -7.10 0.42
CA ASN A 270 -23.74 -7.36 1.26
C ASN A 270 -25.00 -6.75 0.63
N PRO A 271 -26.09 -7.50 0.38
CA PRO A 271 -27.31 -6.91 -0.17
C PRO A 271 -28.09 -6.08 0.86
N GLY A 272 -27.73 -6.14 2.15
CA GLY A 272 -28.33 -5.31 3.21
C GLY A 272 -27.95 -3.84 3.03
N GLU A 273 -28.95 -3.00 2.77
CA GLU A 273 -28.80 -1.56 2.62
C GLU A 273 -29.13 -0.83 3.91
N PHE A 274 -28.40 0.27 4.13
CA PHE A 274 -28.64 1.22 5.21
C PHE A 274 -28.65 2.62 4.62
N THR A 275 -29.60 3.44 5.06
CA THR A 275 -29.54 4.90 4.87
C THR A 275 -28.37 5.48 5.66
N MET A 276 -27.90 6.67 5.28
CA MET A 276 -26.82 7.34 6.03
C MET A 276 -27.27 7.72 7.43
N MET A 277 -28.56 8.01 7.63
CA MET A 277 -29.12 8.25 8.95
C MET A 277 -29.13 6.98 9.81
N GLU A 278 -29.60 5.85 9.28
CA GLU A 278 -29.56 4.56 10.01
C GLU A 278 -28.13 4.17 10.39
N LEU A 279 -27.16 4.37 9.48
CA LEU A 279 -25.75 4.14 9.77
C LEU A 279 -25.26 5.04 10.92
N ALA A 280 -25.59 6.33 10.89
CA ALA A 280 -25.17 7.29 11.92
C ALA A 280 -25.77 6.95 13.29
N GLU A 281 -27.05 6.57 13.33
CA GLU A 281 -27.71 6.16 14.58
C GLU A 281 -27.11 4.87 15.14
N VAL A 282 -26.79 3.88 14.29
CA VAL A 282 -26.12 2.65 14.74
C VAL A 282 -24.72 2.94 15.28
N VAL A 283 -23.95 3.83 14.64
CA VAL A 283 -22.63 4.25 15.15
C VAL A 283 -22.78 4.96 16.49
N LYS A 284 -23.69 5.92 16.61
CA LYS A 284 -23.97 6.63 17.85
C LYS A 284 -24.34 5.67 18.97
N GLU A 285 -25.28 4.76 18.72
CA GLU A 285 -25.72 3.76 19.71
C GLU A 285 -24.57 2.87 20.21
N LEU A 286 -23.73 2.38 19.29
CA LEU A 286 -22.71 1.38 19.62
C LEU A 286 -21.39 1.95 20.12
N ILE A 287 -21.02 3.17 19.71
CA ILE A 287 -19.66 3.70 19.90
C ILE A 287 -19.64 4.88 20.89
N GLU A 288 -20.48 5.91 20.66
CA GLU A 288 -20.53 7.09 21.52
C GLU A 288 -21.96 7.63 21.60
N PRO A 289 -22.79 7.13 22.55
CA PRO A 289 -24.20 7.51 22.65
C PRO A 289 -24.46 9.00 22.88
N SER A 290 -23.48 9.72 23.43
CA SER A 290 -23.58 11.16 23.70
C SER A 290 -23.35 12.04 22.47
N ILE A 291 -22.91 11.47 21.35
CA ILE A 291 -22.55 12.25 20.17
C ILE A 291 -23.77 12.79 19.42
N SER A 292 -23.64 14.00 18.89
CA SER A 292 -24.68 14.60 18.06
C SER A 292 -24.49 14.22 16.59
N ILE A 293 -25.61 14.13 15.86
CA ILE A 293 -25.63 13.98 14.41
C ILE A 293 -25.89 15.37 13.82
N LYS A 294 -25.02 15.82 12.92
CA LYS A 294 -25.13 17.10 12.22
C LYS A 294 -25.45 16.85 10.76
N ILE A 295 -26.54 17.47 10.28
CA ILE A 295 -26.90 17.45 8.87
C ILE A 295 -26.15 18.57 8.15
N VAL A 296 -25.51 18.26 7.02
CA VAL A 296 -24.79 19.21 6.16
C VAL A 296 -25.31 19.16 4.73
N GLU A 297 -25.00 20.19 3.94
CA GLU A 297 -25.38 20.23 2.52
C GLU A 297 -24.79 19.08 1.72
N ASN A 298 -25.55 18.61 0.74
CA ASN A 298 -25.14 17.48 -0.10
C ASN A 298 -24.06 17.88 -1.09
N THR A 299 -23.07 17.01 -1.32
CA THR A 299 -22.10 17.19 -2.41
C THR A 299 -22.64 16.60 -3.72
N PRO A 300 -22.54 17.29 -4.87
CA PRO A 300 -23.20 16.89 -6.13
C PRO A 300 -22.81 15.51 -6.73
N ASP A 301 -21.66 14.95 -6.36
CA ASP A 301 -21.00 13.85 -7.10
C ASP A 301 -21.03 12.48 -6.38
N ASP A 302 -21.82 12.29 -5.32
CA ASP A 302 -21.93 11.00 -4.63
C ASP A 302 -23.08 10.14 -5.22
N PRO A 303 -22.81 8.93 -5.75
CA PRO A 303 -23.83 8.08 -6.36
C PRO A 303 -25.03 7.85 -5.44
N ARG A 304 -26.25 7.89 -5.96
CA ARG A 304 -27.43 7.92 -5.08
C ARG A 304 -27.69 6.58 -4.39
N GLN A 305 -27.51 5.47 -5.11
CA GLN A 305 -27.83 4.12 -4.61
C GLN A 305 -26.89 3.07 -5.21
N ARG A 306 -26.43 2.13 -4.38
CA ARG A 306 -25.69 0.94 -4.83
C ARG A 306 -26.02 -0.26 -3.95
N LYS A 307 -26.47 -1.33 -4.60
CA LYS A 307 -26.85 -2.60 -3.97
C LYS A 307 -26.41 -3.75 -4.86
N PRO A 308 -25.56 -4.65 -4.34
CA PRO A 308 -25.15 -5.82 -5.10
C PRO A 308 -26.29 -6.82 -5.22
N ASN A 309 -26.55 -7.31 -6.43
CA ASN A 309 -27.17 -8.62 -6.58
C ASN A 309 -26.09 -9.69 -6.40
N ILE A 310 -26.23 -10.55 -5.38
CA ILE A 310 -25.25 -11.59 -5.04
C ILE A 310 -25.73 -13.01 -5.39
N THR A 311 -26.76 -13.13 -6.24
CA THR A 311 -27.33 -14.43 -6.63
C THR A 311 -26.27 -15.38 -7.20
N LYS A 312 -25.38 -14.88 -8.07
CA LYS A 312 -24.29 -15.68 -8.62
C LYS A 312 -23.29 -16.13 -7.56
N ALA A 313 -22.94 -15.27 -6.61
CA ALA A 313 -22.02 -15.66 -5.53
C ALA A 313 -22.64 -16.76 -4.65
N LYS A 314 -23.94 -16.69 -4.36
CA LYS A 314 -24.66 -17.74 -3.63
C LYS A 314 -24.66 -19.07 -4.39
N GLN A 315 -25.06 -19.05 -5.67
CA GLN A 315 -25.23 -20.26 -6.48
C GLN A 315 -23.90 -20.91 -6.86
N LEU A 316 -22.90 -20.11 -7.21
CA LEU A 316 -21.64 -20.61 -7.79
C LEU A 316 -20.54 -20.81 -6.75
N LEU A 317 -20.56 -20.05 -5.64
CA LEU A 317 -19.52 -20.10 -4.61
C LEU A 317 -20.04 -20.65 -3.27
N GLY A 318 -21.36 -20.85 -3.14
CA GLY A 318 -21.98 -21.12 -1.84
C GLY A 318 -21.67 -20.04 -0.82
N TRP A 319 -21.54 -18.79 -1.28
CA TRP A 319 -21.07 -17.66 -0.47
C TRP A 319 -22.19 -16.65 -0.23
N GLU A 320 -22.29 -16.20 1.02
CA GLU A 320 -23.08 -15.04 1.43
C GLU A 320 -22.46 -14.41 2.69
N PRO A 321 -22.62 -13.09 2.90
CA PRO A 321 -22.08 -12.41 4.08
C PRO A 321 -22.78 -12.87 5.35
N LYS A 322 -22.02 -13.04 6.43
CA LYS A 322 -22.51 -13.57 7.72
C LYS A 322 -22.44 -12.53 8.82
N ILE A 323 -21.51 -11.58 8.73
CA ILE A 323 -21.29 -10.58 9.76
C ILE A 323 -22.16 -9.35 9.49
N THR A 324 -23.08 -9.09 10.41
CA THR A 324 -23.93 -7.90 10.36
C THR A 324 -23.14 -6.63 10.67
N LEU A 325 -23.67 -5.47 10.27
CA LEU A 325 -23.07 -4.17 10.56
C LEU A 325 -22.84 -3.97 12.06
N ARG A 326 -23.85 -4.31 12.89
CA ARG A 326 -23.78 -4.21 14.35
C ARG A 326 -22.69 -5.08 14.97
N GLN A 327 -22.36 -6.22 14.36
CA GLN A 327 -21.28 -7.10 14.84
C GLN A 327 -19.90 -6.62 14.40
N GLY A 328 -19.77 -6.09 13.18
CA GLY A 328 -18.46 -5.68 12.63
C GLY A 328 -17.99 -4.30 13.10
N LEU A 329 -18.90 -3.38 13.42
CA LEU A 329 -18.54 -2.01 13.86
C LEU A 329 -17.68 -2.00 15.15
N PRO A 330 -18.03 -2.73 16.23
CA PRO A 330 -17.19 -2.77 17.43
C PRO A 330 -15.77 -3.28 17.19
N LEU A 331 -15.60 -4.23 16.25
CA LEU A 331 -14.29 -4.78 15.91
C LEU A 331 -13.41 -3.74 15.20
N MET A 332 -14.00 -2.95 14.30
CA MET A 332 -13.32 -1.85 13.62
C MET A 332 -12.99 -0.70 14.59
N GLU A 333 -13.92 -0.39 15.50
CA GLU A 333 -13.72 0.61 16.55
C GLU A 333 -12.53 0.25 17.45
N GLU A 334 -12.44 -1.01 17.90
CA GLU A 334 -11.33 -1.48 18.74
C GLU A 334 -9.97 -1.33 18.04
N ASP A 335 -9.87 -1.68 16.75
CA ASP A 335 -8.65 -1.44 15.95
C ASP A 335 -8.29 0.05 15.89
N PHE A 336 -9.29 0.91 15.67
CA PHE A 336 -9.07 2.35 15.60
C PHE A 336 -8.64 2.91 16.95
N LYS A 337 -9.26 2.46 18.05
CA LYS A 337 -8.88 2.81 19.43
C LYS A 337 -7.45 2.41 19.71
N GLN A 338 -7.00 1.22 19.32
CA GLN A 338 -5.60 0.81 19.54
C GLN A 338 -4.61 1.67 18.75
N ARG A 339 -4.95 2.04 17.51
CA ARG A 339 -4.09 2.84 16.64
C ARG A 339 -4.07 4.34 17.00
N LEU A 340 -5.17 4.87 17.53
CA LEU A 340 -5.27 6.24 18.05
C LEU A 340 -4.79 6.34 19.51
N GLY A 341 -4.89 5.24 20.27
CA GLY A 341 -4.81 5.12 21.72
C GLY A 341 -3.45 4.70 22.29
N GLY A 342 -2.36 5.05 21.60
CA GLY A 342 -1.09 5.36 22.29
C GLY A 342 -1.22 6.51 23.31
N PHE A 343 -2.40 7.12 23.43
CA PHE A 343 -2.81 8.07 24.47
C PHE A 343 -3.99 7.50 25.29
N GLY A 344 -3.70 6.57 26.20
CA GLY A 344 -4.69 6.08 27.15
C GLY A 344 -5.08 7.15 28.19
N ARG A 345 -6.38 7.28 28.45
CA ARG A 345 -6.97 7.96 29.61
C ARG A 345 -6.27 7.50 30.91
N SER A 346 -5.49 8.39 31.52
CA SER A 346 -4.94 8.21 32.87
C SER A 346 -6.05 8.38 33.92
N SER A 347 -6.65 7.28 34.37
CA SER A 347 -7.28 7.25 35.69
C SER A 347 -6.17 7.17 36.75
N ARG A 348 -6.21 8.11 37.70
CA ARG A 348 -5.25 8.26 38.79
C ARG A 348 -5.16 6.98 39.63
N ARG A 349 -4.08 6.22 39.49
CA ARG A 349 -3.54 5.39 40.58
C ARG A 349 -2.04 5.64 40.69
N ARG A 350 -1.62 6.12 41.87
CA ARG A 350 -0.21 6.32 42.25
C ARG A 350 0.53 4.98 42.14
N VAL A 351 1.36 4.84 41.12
CA VAL A 351 2.42 3.84 41.04
C VAL A 351 3.74 4.59 40.85
N ARG A 352 4.74 4.20 41.62
CA ARG A 352 6.08 4.83 41.72
C ARG A 352 6.81 4.81 40.37
N PRO A 353 7.72 5.77 40.10
CA PRO A 353 8.30 5.94 38.78
C PRO A 353 9.30 4.83 38.47
N SER A 354 8.95 3.96 37.52
CA SER A 354 9.91 3.14 36.78
C SER A 354 10.14 3.77 35.41
N GLU A 355 11.41 4.03 35.14
CA GLU A 355 12.10 4.49 33.94
C GLU A 355 11.36 4.41 32.58
N GLY A 356 11.50 5.49 31.80
CA GLY A 356 11.68 5.40 30.35
C GLY A 356 10.46 5.64 29.46
N LEU A 357 9.99 6.89 29.35
CA LEU A 357 9.14 7.31 28.22
C LEU A 357 9.99 7.96 27.12
N ILE A 358 10.35 7.17 26.11
CA ILE A 358 11.10 7.62 24.93
C ILE A 358 10.15 8.41 24.02
N LYS A 359 10.48 9.70 23.85
CA LYS A 359 9.90 10.62 22.85
C LYS A 359 10.02 10.01 21.45
N MET A 360 8.91 9.93 20.70
CA MET A 360 8.86 9.53 19.29
C MET A 360 9.97 10.21 18.46
N VAL A 361 10.81 9.41 17.79
CA VAL A 361 11.95 9.88 16.99
C VAL A 361 11.52 10.18 15.56
N ARG A 362 11.82 11.40 15.09
CA ARG A 362 11.60 11.86 13.70
C ARG A 362 12.35 10.99 12.69
N VAL A 363 11.71 10.77 11.54
CA VAL A 363 12.31 10.20 10.31
C VAL A 363 13.54 11.04 9.89
N SER A 364 14.58 10.36 9.37
CA SER A 364 15.95 10.87 9.17
C SER A 364 16.08 12.25 8.50
N VAL A 365 16.67 13.22 9.21
CA VAL A 365 16.91 14.61 8.79
C VAL A 365 17.73 14.74 7.49
N LEU A 366 18.60 13.76 7.23
CA LEU A 366 19.44 13.72 6.02
C LEU A 366 18.65 13.29 4.78
N ASN A 367 17.66 12.41 4.95
CA ASN A 367 16.79 11.98 3.86
C ASN A 367 15.95 13.15 3.34
N ASP A 368 15.46 13.98 4.26
CA ASP A 368 14.67 15.16 3.92
C ASP A 368 15.53 16.25 3.25
N ALA A 369 16.77 16.43 3.73
CA ALA A 369 17.75 17.33 3.10
C ALA A 369 18.03 16.92 1.64
N LEU A 370 18.31 15.64 1.39
CA LEU A 370 18.61 15.14 0.05
C LEU A 370 17.43 15.15 -0.90
N LYS A 371 16.24 14.78 -0.41
CA LYS A 371 15.01 14.93 -1.20
C LYS A 371 14.80 16.38 -1.60
N SER A 372 15.07 17.33 -0.71
CA SER A 372 14.95 18.75 -1.01
C SER A 372 15.92 19.18 -2.10
N MET A 373 17.19 18.77 -2.02
CA MET A 373 18.22 19.05 -3.03
C MET A 373 17.89 18.43 -4.39
N TYR A 374 17.58 17.13 -4.43
CA TYR A 374 17.22 16.42 -5.66
C TYR A 374 15.99 17.03 -6.34
N ASN A 375 14.95 17.37 -5.57
CA ASN A 375 13.75 18.00 -6.12
C ASN A 375 14.02 19.42 -6.63
N ALA A 376 14.94 20.16 -6.00
CA ALA A 376 15.34 21.49 -6.45
C ALA A 376 16.14 21.42 -7.77
N GLU A 377 17.09 20.49 -7.88
CA GLU A 377 17.84 20.26 -9.13
C GLU A 377 16.92 19.81 -10.27
N LYS A 378 16.00 18.87 -10.01
CA LYS A 378 15.01 18.43 -11.01
C LYS A 378 14.13 19.57 -11.51
N ARG A 379 13.95 20.62 -10.70
CA ARG A 379 13.21 21.84 -11.07
C ARG A 379 14.11 22.92 -11.68
N GLY A 380 15.37 22.62 -11.98
CA GLY A 380 16.34 23.56 -12.56
C GLY A 380 16.77 24.68 -11.63
N LYS A 381 16.60 24.54 -10.32
CA LYS A 381 17.02 25.57 -9.36
C LYS A 381 18.53 25.52 -9.15
N ARG A 382 19.18 26.70 -9.10
CA ARG A 382 20.61 26.85 -8.78
C ARG A 382 20.92 26.75 -7.29
N GLN A 383 19.92 26.95 -6.44
CA GLN A 383 20.08 26.90 -4.99
C GLN A 383 18.88 26.25 -4.30
N VAL A 384 19.13 25.65 -3.15
CA VAL A 384 18.10 25.06 -2.29
C VAL A 384 18.34 25.42 -0.83
N MET A 385 17.25 25.60 -0.10
CA MET A 385 17.28 25.89 1.33
C MET A 385 16.87 24.64 2.12
N ILE A 386 17.70 24.24 3.08
CA ILE A 386 17.52 23.03 3.90
C ILE A 386 17.18 23.42 5.34
N ARG A 387 16.15 22.77 5.91
CA ARG A 387 15.71 22.91 7.31
C ARG A 387 15.28 21.54 7.89
N PRO A 388 15.56 21.25 9.18
CA PRO A 388 16.35 22.04 10.11
C PRO A 388 17.86 21.95 9.82
N SER A 389 18.61 22.98 10.20
CA SER A 389 20.07 22.91 10.18
C SER A 389 20.58 21.93 11.27
N SER A 390 21.50 21.03 10.91
CA SER A 390 22.13 20.12 11.89
C SER A 390 23.59 19.89 11.57
N LYS A 391 24.41 19.65 12.60
CA LYS A 391 25.85 19.32 12.44
C LYS A 391 26.08 18.12 11.51
N VAL A 392 25.13 17.19 11.48
CA VAL A 392 25.13 16.01 10.62
C VAL A 392 24.96 16.39 9.15
N ILE A 393 24.02 17.29 8.84
CA ILE A 393 23.82 17.81 7.47
C ILE A 393 25.05 18.60 7.03
N ILE A 394 25.62 19.44 7.88
CA ILE A 394 26.82 20.22 7.55
C ILE A 394 28.00 19.31 7.18
N LYS A 395 28.30 18.31 8.03
CA LYS A 395 29.39 17.35 7.75
C LYS A 395 29.14 16.53 6.49
N PHE A 396 27.88 16.20 6.22
CA PHE A 396 27.50 15.50 5.00
C PHE A 396 27.69 16.38 3.76
N LEU A 397 27.27 17.65 3.78
CA LEU A 397 27.46 18.59 2.68
C LEU A 397 28.94 18.85 2.40
N LEU A 398 29.81 18.90 3.42
CA LEU A 398 31.26 18.96 3.21
C LEU A 398 31.81 17.78 2.39
N VAL A 399 31.30 16.57 2.61
CA VAL A 399 31.69 15.40 1.80
C VAL A 399 31.15 15.52 0.37
N MET A 400 29.94 16.04 0.18
CA MET A 400 29.38 16.28 -1.16
C MET A 400 30.16 17.33 -1.94
N GLN A 401 30.56 18.42 -1.26
CA GLN A 401 31.37 19.50 -1.83
C GLN A 401 32.77 19.01 -2.20
N LYS A 402 33.43 18.23 -1.32
CA LYS A 402 34.73 17.58 -1.57
C LYS A 402 34.74 16.78 -2.88
N HIS A 403 33.64 16.08 -3.18
CA HIS A 403 33.48 15.26 -4.39
C HIS A 403 32.78 16.00 -5.55
N GLY A 404 32.52 17.30 -5.42
CA GLY A 404 32.00 18.15 -6.51
C GLY A 404 30.53 17.96 -6.85
N TYR A 405 29.74 17.34 -5.99
CA TYR A 405 28.30 17.12 -6.19
C TYR A 405 27.45 18.36 -5.92
N ILE A 406 27.96 19.29 -5.12
CA ILE A 406 27.38 20.60 -4.82
C ILE A 406 28.45 21.68 -4.95
N GLY A 407 28.02 22.93 -5.08
CA GLY A 407 28.89 24.11 -4.98
C GLY A 407 29.12 24.49 -3.53
N GLU A 408 29.21 25.80 -3.26
CA GLU A 408 29.33 26.29 -1.89
C GLU A 408 28.01 26.17 -1.11
N PHE A 409 28.09 26.17 0.21
CA PHE A 409 26.91 26.27 1.07
C PHE A 409 27.15 27.20 2.26
N GLU A 410 26.11 27.93 2.65
CA GLU A 410 26.18 28.92 3.71
C GLU A 410 25.16 28.64 4.81
N TYR A 411 25.58 28.86 6.06
CA TYR A 411 24.70 28.83 7.22
C TYR A 411 24.09 30.20 7.46
N VAL A 412 22.76 30.28 7.44
CA VAL A 412 22.00 31.50 7.72
C VAL A 412 21.26 31.31 9.03
N ASP A 413 21.68 32.03 10.08
CA ASP A 413 20.97 32.08 11.36
C ASP A 413 19.80 33.07 11.26
N ASP A 414 18.59 32.59 11.52
CA ASP A 414 17.36 33.39 11.48
C ASP A 414 16.60 33.37 12.81
N HIS A 415 17.23 32.90 13.89
CA HIS A 415 16.62 32.70 15.21
C HIS A 415 15.41 31.74 15.23
N ARG A 416 15.14 31.02 14.13
CA ARG A 416 14.05 30.03 13.99
C ARG A 416 14.58 28.71 13.39
N ALA A 417 15.54 28.11 14.10
CA ALA A 417 16.16 26.80 13.88
C ALA A 417 17.29 26.70 12.83
N GLY A 418 17.79 27.82 12.31
CA GLY A 418 18.95 27.90 11.42
C GLY A 418 18.72 27.24 10.06
N LYS A 419 19.27 27.81 9.00
CA LYS A 419 19.04 27.37 7.62
C LYS A 419 20.38 27.15 6.93
N ILE A 420 20.40 26.20 6.00
CA ILE A 420 21.55 26.01 5.12
C ILE A 420 21.09 26.29 3.70
N VAL A 421 21.75 27.21 3.02
CA VAL A 421 21.56 27.46 1.59
C VAL A 421 22.67 26.72 0.86
N VAL A 422 22.31 25.84 -0.07
CA VAL A 422 23.24 25.00 -0.83
C VAL A 422 23.17 25.38 -2.30
N GLU A 423 24.32 25.64 -2.92
CA GLU A 423 24.47 25.80 -4.36
C GLU A 423 24.49 24.44 -5.06
N LEU A 424 23.69 24.31 -6.11
CA LEU A 424 23.45 23.06 -6.82
C LEU A 424 24.17 23.07 -8.17
N ASN A 425 24.95 22.03 -8.44
CA ASN A 425 25.74 21.88 -9.68
C ASN A 425 24.99 21.13 -10.79
N GLY A 426 23.79 20.60 -10.51
CA GLY A 426 23.01 19.81 -11.48
C GLY A 426 23.54 18.39 -11.68
N ARG A 427 24.24 17.85 -10.69
CA ARG A 427 24.94 16.55 -10.76
C ARG A 427 24.37 15.50 -9.81
N LEU A 428 23.26 15.76 -9.12
CA LEU A 428 22.68 14.82 -8.16
C LEU A 428 21.71 13.87 -8.85
N ASN A 429 22.21 12.71 -9.26
CA ASN A 429 21.39 11.63 -9.80
C ASN A 429 21.34 10.45 -8.82
N LYS A 430 20.18 9.77 -8.75
CA LYS A 430 20.00 8.52 -7.99
C LYS A 430 20.53 8.53 -6.54
N CYS A 431 20.35 9.66 -5.85
CA CYS A 431 20.76 9.80 -4.44
C CYS A 431 19.76 9.13 -3.49
N GLY A 432 20.24 8.45 -2.44
CA GLY A 432 19.35 7.80 -1.48
C GLY A 432 20.01 7.53 -0.13
N VAL A 433 19.23 7.70 0.95
CA VAL A 433 19.65 7.32 2.31
C VAL A 433 19.24 5.87 2.58
N ILE A 434 20.21 5.04 2.93
CA ILE A 434 19.98 3.69 3.46
C ILE A 434 20.37 3.68 4.94
N SER A 435 19.56 3.01 5.76
CA SER A 435 19.81 2.79 7.18
C SER A 435 19.71 1.30 7.47
N PRO A 436 20.84 0.56 7.37
CA PRO A 436 20.90 -0.86 7.70
C PRO A 436 20.48 -1.10 9.16
N ARG A 437 19.90 -2.28 9.44
CA ARG A 437 19.48 -2.67 10.80
C ARG A 437 20.65 -3.16 11.69
N PHE A 438 21.86 -3.22 11.14
CA PHE A 438 23.07 -3.71 11.76
C PHE A 438 24.24 -2.79 11.40
N ASP A 439 25.26 -2.75 12.26
CA ASP A 439 26.46 -1.96 12.02
C ASP A 439 27.23 -2.55 10.83
N VAL A 440 27.66 -1.69 9.91
CA VAL A 440 28.50 -2.11 8.78
C VAL A 440 29.96 -2.12 9.23
N GLY A 441 30.51 -3.31 9.41
CA GLY A 441 31.93 -3.46 9.73
C GLY A 441 32.82 -3.01 8.56
N VAL A 442 34.09 -2.71 8.84
CA VAL A 442 35.06 -2.28 7.80
C VAL A 442 35.13 -3.27 6.65
N LYS A 443 35.11 -4.57 6.97
CA LYS A 443 35.15 -5.68 6.00
C LYS A 443 33.89 -5.78 5.12
N GLU A 444 32.78 -5.19 5.56
CA GLU A 444 31.52 -5.21 4.84
C GLU A 444 31.36 -4.01 3.90
N ILE A 445 32.18 -2.97 4.03
CA ILE A 445 32.13 -1.78 3.18
C ILE A 445 32.24 -2.14 1.69
N GLU A 446 33.10 -3.10 1.33
CA GLU A 446 33.31 -3.51 -0.06
C GLU A 446 32.10 -4.25 -0.66
N PRO A 447 31.51 -5.28 -0.01
CA PRO A 447 30.23 -5.86 -0.43
C PRO A 447 29.11 -4.82 -0.62
N TRP A 448 29.02 -3.84 0.27
CA TRP A 448 28.02 -2.78 0.17
C TRP A 448 28.31 -1.82 -1.00
N THR A 449 29.58 -1.50 -1.24
CA THR A 449 30.02 -0.69 -2.39
C THR A 449 29.66 -1.37 -3.70
N ALA A 450 29.94 -2.67 -3.82
CA ALA A 450 29.60 -3.46 -5.01
C ALA A 450 28.09 -3.59 -5.25
N ARG A 451 27.29 -3.59 -4.17
CA ARG A 451 25.83 -3.71 -4.27
C ARG A 451 25.15 -2.38 -4.61
N LEU A 452 25.67 -1.28 -4.10
CA LEU A 452 24.97 0.01 -4.12
C LEU A 452 25.48 0.98 -5.18
N LEU A 453 26.73 0.86 -5.62
CA LEU A 453 27.27 1.69 -6.70
C LEU A 453 27.14 0.98 -8.06
N PRO A 454 26.80 1.68 -9.14
CA PRO A 454 26.71 1.10 -10.49
C PRO A 454 28.05 0.56 -10.99
N SER A 455 29.15 1.18 -10.55
CA SER A 455 30.51 0.66 -10.72
C SER A 455 31.45 1.32 -9.70
N ARG A 456 32.64 0.76 -9.49
CA ARG A 456 33.64 1.29 -8.53
C ARG A 456 34.16 2.69 -8.86
N GLN A 457 33.99 3.14 -10.11
CA GLN A 457 34.44 4.47 -10.57
C GLN A 457 33.32 5.51 -10.59
N PHE A 458 32.07 5.11 -10.33
CA PHE A 458 30.90 5.97 -10.42
C PHE A 458 30.14 6.00 -9.11
N GLY A 459 30.37 7.07 -8.37
CA GLY A 459 29.65 7.41 -7.16
C GLY A 459 30.42 7.15 -5.88
N TYR A 460 29.87 7.66 -4.77
CA TYR A 460 30.44 7.46 -3.44
C TYR A 460 29.37 6.97 -2.49
N ILE A 461 29.77 6.09 -1.56
CA ILE A 461 29.02 5.80 -0.35
C ILE A 461 29.52 6.71 0.76
N VAL A 462 28.64 7.53 1.35
CA VAL A 462 28.95 8.31 2.57
C VAL A 462 28.47 7.54 3.79
N LEU A 463 29.34 7.40 4.80
CA LEU A 463 29.17 6.61 6.03
C LEU A 463 29.29 7.49 7.27
N THR A 464 28.51 7.19 8.30
CA THR A 464 28.78 7.68 9.66
C THR A 464 29.61 6.64 10.41
N THR A 465 30.84 7.00 10.79
CA THR A 465 31.78 6.12 11.49
C THR A 465 32.08 6.65 12.89
N SER A 466 32.85 5.88 13.68
CA SER A 466 33.40 6.34 14.96
C SER A 466 34.26 7.60 14.83
N ALA A 467 34.87 7.83 13.67
CA ALA A 467 35.74 8.97 13.38
C ALA A 467 35.03 10.15 12.68
N GLY A 468 33.72 10.05 12.39
CA GLY A 468 32.94 11.12 11.78
C GLY A 468 32.15 10.68 10.54
N ILE A 469 31.62 11.64 9.79
CA ILE A 469 30.94 11.38 8.51
C ILE A 469 31.98 11.50 7.40
N MET A 470 32.14 10.46 6.58
CA MET A 470 33.17 10.38 5.55
C MET A 470 32.75 9.43 4.43
N ASP A 471 33.42 9.50 3.29
CA ASP A 471 33.20 8.55 2.21
C ASP A 471 33.82 7.16 2.51
N HIS A 472 33.34 6.15 1.81
CA HIS A 472 33.74 4.74 1.95
C HIS A 472 35.20 4.45 1.60
N GLU A 473 35.87 5.30 0.82
CA GLU A 473 37.32 5.17 0.56
C GLU A 473 38.10 5.67 1.77
N GLU A 474 37.70 6.82 2.30
CA GLU A 474 38.29 7.38 3.51
C GLU A 474 38.07 6.48 4.73
N ALA A 475 36.88 5.89 4.87
CA ALA A 475 36.56 4.94 5.93
C ALA A 475 37.44 3.68 5.85
N ARG A 476 37.69 3.15 4.64
CA ARG A 476 38.60 2.02 4.42
C ARG A 476 40.05 2.39 4.77
N ARG A 477 40.54 3.55 4.29
CA ARG A 477 41.90 4.02 4.58
C ARG A 477 42.15 4.22 6.07
N LYS A 478 41.15 4.71 6.80
CA LYS A 478 41.22 4.92 8.26
C LYS A 478 40.89 3.67 9.08
N ASN A 479 40.55 2.55 8.42
CA ASN A 479 40.13 1.30 9.05
C ASN A 479 38.99 1.48 10.08
N VAL A 480 37.97 2.27 9.73
CA VAL A 480 36.81 2.58 10.59
C VAL A 480 35.48 2.22 9.90
N GLY A 481 34.56 1.61 10.64
CA GLY A 481 33.24 1.19 10.16
C GLY A 481 32.08 1.94 10.83
N GLY A 482 30.85 1.45 10.65
CA GLY A 482 29.69 1.87 11.44
C GLY A 482 29.94 1.68 12.94
N LYS A 483 29.49 2.62 13.76
CA LYS A 483 29.95 2.76 15.15
C LYS A 483 29.38 1.69 16.07
N ASP A 484 30.26 0.97 16.75
CA ASP A 484 29.93 0.12 17.90
C ASP A 484 29.78 0.98 19.18
N LEU A 485 28.75 0.72 19.99
CA LEU A 485 28.57 1.30 21.33
C LEU A 485 28.38 0.19 22.38
N LYS A 486 29.05 -0.96 22.19
CA LYS A 486 29.15 -2.02 23.22
C LYS A 486 30.59 -2.50 23.43
N SER A 487 31.51 -1.58 23.69
CA SER A 487 32.72 -1.91 24.46
C SER A 487 33.36 -0.66 25.04
N GLN A 488 32.93 -0.27 26.24
CA GLN A 488 33.79 0.38 27.23
C GLN A 488 33.11 0.35 28.59
N SER A 489 33.71 -0.40 29.50
CA SER A 489 33.43 -0.36 30.94
C SER A 489 33.90 0.97 31.52
N THR A 490 33.09 1.48 32.45
CA THR A 490 33.39 2.46 33.50
C THR A 490 33.74 3.91 33.11
N ALA A 491 33.07 4.82 33.84
CA ALA A 491 33.39 6.22 34.11
C ALA A 491 32.85 7.32 33.15
N THR A 492 31.76 7.95 33.64
CA THR A 492 31.60 9.42 33.80
C THR A 492 31.18 10.29 32.60
N LEU A 493 30.03 10.96 32.81
CA LEU A 493 29.48 12.21 32.22
C LEU A 493 29.16 12.30 30.71
N GLY A 494 27.88 12.65 30.46
CA GLY A 494 27.51 13.77 29.57
C GLY A 494 27.37 13.49 28.06
N HIS A 495 26.15 13.65 27.55
CA HIS A 495 25.75 13.71 26.13
C HIS A 495 25.80 12.40 25.31
N LYS A 496 24.65 11.71 25.26
CA LYS A 496 24.38 10.67 24.25
C LYS A 496 23.90 11.32 22.93
N LEU A 497 24.78 11.40 21.94
CA LEU A 497 24.45 11.70 20.54
C LEU A 497 23.79 10.48 19.88
N GLY A 498 22.64 10.70 19.26
CA GLY A 498 21.82 9.68 18.61
C GLY A 498 22.49 9.00 17.42
N THR A 499 22.24 7.71 17.31
CA THR A 499 22.73 6.79 16.29
C THR A 499 22.17 7.13 14.91
N THR A 500 23.03 7.37 13.91
CA THR A 500 22.61 7.60 12.51
C THR A 500 23.64 6.95 11.60
N TYR A 501 23.36 5.74 11.09
CA TYR A 501 24.19 5.11 10.05
C TYR A 501 23.53 5.36 8.71
N LEU A 502 24.12 6.28 7.96
CA LEU A 502 23.74 6.60 6.59
C LEU A 502 24.67 5.80 5.68
N MET A 503 24.13 5.05 4.73
CA MET A 503 24.83 4.78 3.47
C MET A 503 24.17 5.66 2.43
N LEU A 504 24.95 6.59 1.87
CA LEU A 504 24.46 7.41 0.78
C LEU A 504 25.14 7.06 -0.51
N THR A 505 24.42 6.48 -1.47
CA THR A 505 24.89 6.44 -2.86
C THR A 505 24.66 7.81 -3.45
N VAL A 506 25.73 8.53 -3.81
CA VAL A 506 25.65 9.67 -4.73
C VAL A 506 26.19 9.16 -6.06
N ILE A 507 25.40 9.16 -7.14
CA ILE A 507 25.85 8.80 -8.50
C ILE A 507 25.90 10.06 -9.35
#